data_AF-A0A7W6LCH0-F1
#
_entry.id   AF-A0A7W6LCH0-F1
#
_cell.length_a   1.000
_cell.length_b   1.000
_cell.length_c   1.000
_cell.angle_alpha   90.00
_cell.angle_beta   90.00
_cell.angle_gamma   90.00
#
_symmetry.space_group_name_H-M   'P 1'
#
loop_
_entity.id
_entity.type
_entity.pdbx_description
1 polymer ?
#
loop_
_entity_poly.entity_id
_entity_poly.type
_entity_poly.pdbx_seq_one_letter_code
_entity_poly.pdbx_strand_id
1 'polypeptide(L)' 'MCADIINLKSARKAKARSEKERQAEQNRITFGRTKQEKSLTKALNEKASKQLDQGKLEKNDEAD' A
#
# COMPACT_ATOMS: atom_id res chain seq x y z
N MET A 1 -1.13 -14.65 48.29
CA MET A 1 -1.55 -14.36 46.91
C MET A 1 -0.80 -13.13 46.44
N CYS A 2 0.08 -13.28 45.46
CA CYS A 2 0.87 -12.17 44.91
C CYS A 2 0.05 -11.46 43.84
N ALA A 3 0.00 -10.13 43.89
CA ALA A 3 -0.63 -9.34 42.84
C ALA A 3 0.27 -9.33 41.60
N ASP A 4 -0.28 -9.68 40.43
CA ASP A 4 0.44 -9.61 39.16
C ASP A 4 0.66 -8.13 38.79
N ILE A 5 1.90 -7.66 39.01
CA ILE A 5 2.32 -6.30 38.65
C ILE A 5 2.53 -6.27 37.14
N ILE A 6 1.51 -5.86 36.39
CA ILE A 6 1.62 -5.70 34.93
C ILE A 6 2.11 -4.31 34.55
N ASN A 7 2.96 -4.26 33.52
CA ASN A 7 3.40 -2.99 32.95
C ASN A 7 2.32 -2.41 32.01
N LEU A 8 1.67 -1.33 32.45
CA LEU A 8 0.61 -0.66 31.70
C LEU A 8 1.08 -0.10 30.35
N LYS A 9 2.35 0.28 30.19
CA LYS A 9 2.90 0.74 28.90
C LYS A 9 2.89 -0.41 27.88
N SER A 10 3.31 -1.60 28.30
CA SER A 10 3.31 -2.80 27.46
C SER A 10 1.90 -3.21 27.08
N ALA A 11 0.96 -3.17 28.02
CA ALA A 11 -0.45 -3.43 27.77
C ALA A 11 -1.06 -2.44 26.76
N ARG A 12 -0.80 -1.14 26.94
CA ARG A 12 -1.23 -0.10 25.97
C ARG A 12 -0.64 -0.33 24.58
N LYS A 13 0.64 -0.70 24.49
CA LYS A 13 1.32 -0.98 23.21
C LYS A 13 0.75 -2.23 22.53
N ALA A 14 0.39 -3.26 23.28
CA ALA A 14 -0.29 -4.45 22.76
C ALA A 14 -1.66 -4.08 22.18
N LYS A 15 -2.47 -3.33 22.92
CA LYS A 15 -3.78 -2.84 22.46
C LYS A 15 -3.66 -2.03 21.16
N ALA A 16 -2.72 -1.07 21.11
CA ALA A 16 -2.49 -0.26 19.91
C ALA A 16 -2.03 -1.08 18.69
N ARG A 17 -1.28 -2.18 18.90
CA ARG A 17 -0.90 -3.10 17.81
C ARG A 17 -2.10 -3.89 17.30
N SER A 18 -2.91 -4.44 18.21
CA SER A 18 -4.13 -5.19 17.86
C SER A 18 -5.15 -4.30 17.11
N GLU A 19 -5.33 -3.05 17.54
CA GLU A 19 -6.21 -2.10 16.83
C GLU A 19 -5.74 -1.82 15.40
N LYS A 20 -4.42 -1.67 15.20
CA LYS A 20 -3.83 -1.50 13.86
C LYS A 20 -4.00 -2.74 12.98
N GLU A 21 -3.85 -3.94 13.54
CA GLU A 21 -4.09 -5.20 12.82
C GLU A 21 -5.55 -5.32 12.39
N ARG A 22 -6.50 -5.03 13.29
CA ARG A 22 -7.93 -5.04 12.96
C ARG A 22 -8.28 -4.03 11.85
N GLN A 23 -7.71 -2.83 11.90
CA GLN A 23 -7.87 -1.83 10.84
C GLN A 23 -7.26 -2.32 9.52
N ALA A 24 -6.09 -2.96 9.55
CA ALA A 24 -5.46 -3.53 8.37
C ALA A 24 -6.31 -4.63 7.76
N GLU A 25 -6.92 -5.49 8.57
CA GLU A 25 -7.85 -6.53 8.13
C GLU A 25 -9.12 -5.95 7.53
N GLN A 26 -9.74 -4.95 8.18
CA GLN A 26 -10.87 -4.22 7.61
C GLN A 26 -10.51 -3.60 6.25
N ASN A 27 -9.32 -3.00 6.14
CA ASN A 27 -8.85 -2.41 4.89
C ASN A 27 -8.60 -3.45 3.79
N ARG A 28 -8.18 -4.68 4.14
CA ARG A 28 -8.07 -5.79 3.18
C ARG A 28 -9.45 -6.17 2.64
N ILE A 29 -10.46 -6.23 3.52
CA ILE A 29 -11.85 -6.55 3.15
C ILE A 29 -12.46 -5.43 2.30
N THR A 30 -12.39 -4.17 2.75
CA THR A 30 -13.09 -3.04 2.11
C THR A 30 -12.46 -2.64 0.79
N PHE A 31 -11.14 -2.68 0.69
CA PHE A 31 -10.44 -2.18 -0.49
C PHE A 31 -9.87 -3.28 -1.39
N GLY A 32 -9.93 -4.55 -0.96
CA GLY A 32 -9.51 -5.72 -1.74
C GLY A 32 -8.02 -5.80 -2.11
N ARG A 33 -7.26 -4.72 -1.92
CA ARG A 33 -5.82 -4.62 -2.19
C ARG A 33 -5.13 -3.82 -1.11
N THR A 34 -3.99 -4.31 -0.66
CA THR A 34 -3.11 -3.62 0.29
C THR A 34 -2.44 -2.40 -0.34
N LYS A 35 -1.93 -1.49 0.50
CA LYS A 35 -1.19 -0.31 0.03
C LYS A 35 0.05 -0.69 -0.79
N GLN A 36 0.71 -1.79 -0.44
CA GLN A 36 1.91 -2.29 -1.14
C GLN A 36 1.55 -2.76 -2.56
N GLU A 37 0.49 -3.55 -2.71
CA GLU A 37 0.01 -4.01 -4.02
C GLU A 37 -0.46 -2.83 -4.90
N LYS A 38 -1.16 -1.85 -4.33
CA LYS A 38 -1.53 -0.62 -5.04
C LYS A 38 -0.31 0.16 -5.51
N SER A 39 0.73 0.25 -4.68
CA SER A 39 1.98 0.93 -5.04
C SER A 39 2.73 0.19 -6.14
N LEU A 40 2.80 -1.14 -6.06
CA LEU A 40 3.47 -1.97 -7.06
C LEU A 40 2.77 -1.86 -8.42
N THR A 41 1.45 -2.03 -8.44
CA THR A 41 0.65 -1.90 -9.66
C THR A 41 0.76 -0.52 -10.29
N LYS A 42 0.75 0.55 -9.48
CA LYS A 42 0.99 1.91 -9.97
C LYS A 42 2.37 2.06 -10.62
N ALA A 43 3.42 1.55 -9.97
CA ALA A 43 4.79 1.63 -10.49
C ALA A 43 4.96 0.85 -11.80
N LEU A 44 4.33 -0.32 -11.91
CA LEU A 44 4.34 -1.13 -13.14
C LEU A 44 3.62 -0.40 -14.27
N ASN A 45 2.45 0.17 -14.00
CA ASN A 45 1.70 0.94 -15.00
C ASN A 45 2.45 2.18 -15.47
N GLU A 46 3.10 2.90 -14.55
CA GLU A 46 3.91 4.07 -14.88
C GLU A 46 5.15 3.70 -15.71
N LYS A 47 5.77 2.54 -15.43
CA LYS A 47 6.86 2.02 -16.26
C LYS A 47 6.35 1.67 -17.67
N ALA A 48 5.21 0.99 -17.76
CA ALA A 48 4.61 0.63 -19.03
C ALA A 48 4.23 1.88 -19.86
N SER A 49 3.63 2.90 -19.24
CA SER A 49 3.29 4.14 -19.93
C SER A 49 4.55 4.85 -20.44
N LYS A 50 5.60 4.96 -19.60
CA LYS A 50 6.88 5.55 -20.02
C LYS A 50 7.52 4.80 -21.18
N GLN A 51 7.46 3.47 -21.19
CA GLN A 51 7.97 2.67 -22.30
C GLN A 51 7.19 2.92 -23.59
N LEU A 52 5.86 3.02 -23.51
CA LEU A 52 5.02 3.35 -24.67
C LEU A 52 5.30 4.76 -25.17
N ASP A 53 5.46 5.74 -24.28
CA ASP A 53 5.77 7.11 -24.64
C ASP A 53 7.16 7.24 -25.28
N GLN A 54 8.17 6.49 -24.78
CA GLN A 54 9.50 6.43 -25.40
C GLN A 54 9.49 5.75 -26.77
N GLY A 55 8.60 4.77 -26.96
CA GLY A 55 8.44 4.05 -28.22
C GLY A 55 7.54 4.75 -29.24
N LYS A 56 6.87 5.85 -28.86
CA LYS A 56 6.12 6.66 -29.82
C LYS A 56 7.10 7.34 -30.77
N LEU A 57 7.10 6.91 -32.03
CA LEU A 57 7.48 7.79 -33.11
C LEU A 57 6.35 8.80 -33.27
N GLU A 58 6.65 10.08 -33.05
CA GLU A 58 5.83 11.15 -33.63
C GLU A 58 5.79 10.87 -35.13
N LYS A 59 4.61 10.51 -35.63
CA LYS A 59 4.41 10.46 -37.07
C LYS A 59 4.49 11.91 -37.49
N ASN A 60 5.64 12.32 -37.99
CA ASN A 60 5.73 13.47 -38.85
C ASN A 60 4.78 13.18 -40.02
N ASP A 61 3.53 13.58 -39.87
CA ASP A 61 2.67 13.91 -41.00
C ASP A 61 3.31 15.15 -41.65
N GLU A 62 4.45 14.94 -42.30
CA GLU A 62 4.92 15.84 -43.35
C GLU A 62 3.97 15.59 -44.53
N ALA A 63 2.89 16.35 -44.55
CA ALA A 63 2.24 16.72 -45.79
C ALA A 63 3.10 17.86 -46.39
N ASP A 64 4.13 17.46 -47.13
CA ASP A 64 4.72 18.25 -48.23
C ASP A 64 4.34 17.58 -49.57
#